data_AF-A0A840UNV7-F1
#
_entry.id   AF-A0A840UNV7-F1
#
_cell.length_a   1.000
_cell.length_b   1.000
_cell.length_c   1.000
_cell.angle_alpha   90.00
_cell.angle_beta   90.00
_cell.angle_gamma   90.00
#
_symmetry.space_group_name_H-M   'P 1'
#
loop_
_entity.id
_entity.type
_entity.pdbx_description
1 polymer ?
#
loop_
_entity_poly.entity_id
_entity_poly.type
_entity_poly.pdbx_seq_one_letter_code
_entity_poly.pdbx_strand_id
1 'polypeptide(L)' 'MRRSDMITELLEDFGYDSGRFEITWVSSAEPDKFVKAVTDMTNRIKQLGPINNQDAAVTA' A
#
# COMPACT_ATOMS: atom_id res chain seq x y z
N MET A 1 -9.95 13.25 -5.06
CA MET A 1 -9.56 12.08 -4.25
C MET A 1 -10.75 11.26 -3.73
N ARG A 2 -12.02 11.61 -3.95
CA ARG A 2 -13.19 10.83 -3.50
C ARG A 2 -13.13 9.29 -3.67
N ARG A 3 -12.52 8.78 -4.75
CA ARG A 3 -12.35 7.33 -4.95
C ARG A 3 -11.30 6.72 -4.03
N SER A 4 -10.20 7.41 -3.75
CA SER A 4 -9.16 6.91 -2.83
C SER A 4 -9.68 6.84 -1.40
N ASP A 5 -10.52 7.80 -1.02
CA ASP A 5 -11.12 7.85 0.32
C ASP A 5 -12.05 6.63 0.51
N MET A 6 -12.94 6.38 -0.47
CA MET A 6 -13.79 5.19 -0.50
C MET A 6 -12.99 3.87 -0.53
N ILE A 7 -11.87 3.81 -1.26
CA ILE A 7 -11.00 2.61 -1.27
C ILE A 7 -10.36 2.39 0.10
N THR A 8 -9.95 3.46 0.78
CA THR A 8 -9.34 3.36 2.10
C THR A 8 -10.36 2.78 3.10
N GLU A 9 -11.57 3.35 3.14
CA GLU A 9 -12.67 2.85 3.97
C GLU A 9 -13.01 1.39 3.64
N LEU A 10 -13.11 1.03 2.36
CA LEU A 10 -13.39 -0.33 1.94
C LEU A 10 -12.30 -1.32 2.38
N LEU A 11 -11.02 -0.95 2.31
CA LEU A 11 -9.93 -1.82 2.72
C LEU A 11 -9.91 -2.01 4.24
N GLU A 12 -10.20 -0.96 5.00
CA GLU A 12 -10.35 -1.03 6.46
C GLU A 12 -11.51 -1.96 6.85
N ASP A 13 -12.65 -1.86 6.18
CA ASP A 13 -13.82 -2.74 6.40
C ASP A 13 -13.50 -4.23 6.14
N PHE A 14 -12.58 -4.52 5.22
CA PHE A 14 -12.11 -5.87 4.92
C PHE A 14 -11.01 -6.36 5.89
N GLY A 15 -10.64 -5.54 6.87
CA GLY A 15 -9.64 -5.86 7.89
C GLY A 15 -8.19 -5.66 7.42
N TYR A 16 -7.96 -4.90 6.34
CA TYR A 16 -6.61 -4.54 5.94
C TYR A 16 -6.10 -3.34 6.76
N ASP A 17 -4.81 -3.38 7.09
CA ASP A 17 -4.13 -2.26 7.73
C ASP A 17 -4.06 -1.05 6.77
N SER A 18 -4.46 0.13 7.24
CA SER A 18 -4.52 1.36 6.43
C SER A 18 -3.15 1.80 5.90
N GLY A 19 -2.06 1.39 6.56
CA GLY A 19 -0.70 1.56 6.08
C GLY A 19 -0.36 0.78 4.80
N ARG A 20 -1.26 -0.09 4.32
CA ARG A 20 -1.08 -0.86 3.07
C ARG A 20 -1.58 -0.17 1.82
N PHE A 21 -2.22 0.99 1.93
CA PHE A 21 -2.67 1.79 0.79
C PHE A 21 -2.26 3.25 0.97
N GLU A 22 -1.54 3.81 0.00
CA GLU A 22 -1.15 5.22 -0.02
C GLU A 22 -1.14 5.72 -1.46
N ILE A 23 -1.49 6.99 -1.65
CA ILE A 23 -1.35 7.69 -2.94
C ILE A 23 -0.39 8.86 -2.75
N THR A 24 0.70 8.85 -3.52
CA THR A 24 1.63 9.98 -3.61
C THR A 24 1.63 10.55 -5.02
N TRP A 25 1.41 11.85 -5.13
CA TRP A 25 1.47 12.59 -6.41
C TRP A 25 2.91 12.99 -6.71
N VAL A 26 3.43 12.51 -7.83
CA VAL A 26 4.79 12.81 -8.30
C VAL A 26 4.74 13.31 -9.73
N SER A 27 5.39 14.44 -9.99
CA SER A 27 5.59 14.96 -11.33
C SER A 27 6.83 14.35 -11.99
N SER A 28 6.95 14.47 -13.31
CA SER A 28 8.13 14.00 -14.05
C SER A 28 9.44 14.70 -13.66
N ALA A 29 9.36 15.86 -13.01
CA ALA A 29 10.51 16.63 -12.55
C ALA A 29 10.96 16.29 -11.11
N GLU A 30 10.32 15.32 -10.45
CA GLU A 30 10.60 14.97 -9.05
C GLU A 30 11.09 13.49 -8.90
N PRO A 31 12.20 13.09 -9.52
CA PRO A 31 12.68 11.70 -9.46
C PRO A 31 13.01 11.25 -8.03
N ASP A 32 13.63 12.12 -7.22
CA ASP A 32 13.98 11.78 -5.83
C ASP A 32 12.75 11.54 -4.96
N LYS A 33 11.65 12.27 -5.21
CA LYS A 33 10.36 12.08 -4.53
C LYS A 33 9.74 10.73 -4.90
N PHE A 34 9.82 10.34 -6.18
CA PHE A 34 9.37 9.03 -6.63
C PHE A 34 10.15 7.92 -5.93
N VAL A 35 11.48 8.00 -5.95
CA VAL A 35 12.37 7.02 -5.30
C VAL A 35 12.04 6.91 -3.81
N LYS A 36 11.85 8.04 -3.14
CA LYS A 36 11.48 8.07 -1.72
C LYS A 36 10.11 7.42 -1.48
N ALA A 37 9.08 7.79 -2.23
CA ALA A 37 7.72 7.27 -2.05
C ALA A 37 7.67 5.74 -2.22
N VAL A 38 8.32 5.20 -3.25
CA VAL A 38 8.39 3.75 -3.48
C VAL A 38 9.18 3.05 -2.37
N THR A 39 10.30 3.63 -1.94
CA THR A 39 11.15 3.07 -0.88
C THR A 39 10.41 3.02 0.45
N ASP A 40 9.76 4.11 0.84
CA ASP A 40 9.02 4.23 2.10
C ASP A 40 7.84 3.26 2.13
N MET A 41 7.06 3.18 1.03
CA MET A 41 5.96 2.24 0.91
C MET A 41 6.45 0.78 1.00
N THR A 42 7.54 0.44 0.30
CA THR A 42 8.13 -0.90 0.34
C THR A 42 8.58 -1.28 1.75
N ASN A 43 9.25 -0.36 2.44
CA ASN A 43 9.70 -0.58 3.82
C ASN A 43 8.52 -0.74 4.78
N ARG A 44 7.47 0.05 4.62
CA ARG A 44 6.24 -0.07 5.41
C ARG A 44 5.57 -1.44 5.22
N ILE A 45 5.40 -1.90 3.98
CA ILE A 45 4.83 -3.23 3.70
C ILE A 45 5.69 -4.35 4.29
N LYS A 46 7.02 -4.25 4.20
CA LYS A 46 7.94 -5.21 4.83
C LYS A 46 7.77 -5.26 6.35
N GLN A 47 7.58 -4.11 7.00
CA GLN A 47 7.33 -4.02 8.45
C GLN A 47 5.96 -4.61 8.84
N LEU A 48 4.93 -4.36 8.03
CA LEU A 48 3.58 -4.90 8.26
C LEU A 48 3.48 -6.41 7.98
N GLY A 49 4.43 -6.98 7.23
CA GLY A 49 4.47 -8.40 6.90
C GLY A 49 3.41 -8.85 5.89
N PRO A 50 3.38 -10.15 5.56
CA PRO A 50 2.38 -10.72 4.65
C PRO A 50 0.96 -10.62 5.24
N ILE A 51 -0.04 -10.74 4.36
CA ILE A 51 -1.44 -10.81 4.75
C ILE A 51 -1.77 -12.29 4.96
N ASN A 52 -2.20 -12.67 6.16
CA ASN A 52 -2.37 -14.05 6.63
C ASN A 52 -3.51 -14.86 5.95
N ASN A 53 -3.85 -14.57 4.69
CA ASN A 53 -4.86 -15.30 3.91
C ASN A 53 -4.33 -15.87 2.58
N GLN A 54 -3.01 -15.89 2.34
CA GLN A 54 -2.43 -16.45 1.11
C GLN A 54 -1.49 -17.65 1.31
N ASP A 55 -1.24 -18.08 2.55
CA ASP A 55 -0.52 -19.34 2.82
C ASP A 55 -1.34 -20.59 2.41
N ALA A 56 -2.62 -20.43 2.06
CA ALA A 56 -3.45 -21.52 1.54
C ALA A 56 -3.40 -21.69 0.01
N ALA A 57 -2.89 -20.71 -0.76
CA ALA A 57 -2.99 -20.72 -2.23
C ALA A 57 -1.64 -20.79 -2.98
N VAL A 58 -0.50 -20.64 -2.29
CA VAL A 58 0.84 -20.73 -2.90
C VAL A 58 1.62 -21.92 -2.34
N THR A 59 0.93 -23.03 -2.07
CA THR A 59 1.53 -24.35 -1.80
C THR A 59 0.75 -25.49 -2.51
N ALA A 60 0.07 -25.18 -3.61
CA ALA A 60 -0.48 -26.17 -4.53
C ALA A 60 0.26 -26.11 -5.88
#